data_AF-A0A960UWM7-F1
#
_entry.id   AF-A0A960UWM7-F1
#
_cell.length_a   1.000
_cell.length_b   1.000
_cell.length_c   1.000
_cell.angle_alpha   90.00
_cell.angle_beta   90.00
_cell.angle_gamma   90.00
#
_symmetry.space_group_name_H-M   'P 1'
#
loop_
_entity.id
_entity.type
_entity.pdbx_description
1 polymer ?
#
loop_
_entity_poly.entity_id
_entity_poly.type
_entity_poly.pdbx_seq_one_letter_code
_entity_poly.pdbx_strand_id
1 'polypeptide(L)'
;MTVILLAALALTGGCKDEEYNLDVADYKEFHLEAGRAMCAKMQECYAPFLRTLRPEFQRRVDEESCMKSMRQDLDRKIAVHTPEIQQLSRVCYSELLQRNCKEFIVGTVFIPACQALMEKTSAEFQKYPALLRELNRDRAEDPLPSNPSGAADPADPGDPMISGPGDGKRSL
;
A
#
# COMPACT_ATOMS: atom_id res chain seq x y z
N MET A 1 21.90 20.06 50.22
CA MET A 1 20.75 20.14 49.30
C MET A 1 21.17 20.95 48.09
N THR A 2 21.57 20.30 47.01
CA THR A 2 21.77 20.95 45.71
C THR A 2 21.46 19.92 44.64
N VAL A 3 20.29 20.11 44.02
CA VAL A 3 19.71 19.26 42.99
C VAL A 3 20.51 19.49 41.71
N ILE A 4 21.28 18.48 41.28
CA ILE A 4 21.94 18.50 39.97
C ILE A 4 20.89 18.07 38.94
N LEU A 5 20.32 19.11 38.30
CA LEU A 5 19.70 19.08 36.99
C LEU A 5 20.66 18.47 35.94
N LEU A 6 20.08 18.06 34.81
CA LEU A 6 20.72 17.56 33.56
C LEU A 6 20.88 16.05 33.44
N ALA A 7 19.74 15.39 33.27
CA ALA A 7 19.65 14.18 32.45
C ALA A 7 18.43 14.29 31.51
N ALA A 8 18.32 15.41 30.78
CA ALA A 8 17.56 15.42 29.54
C ALA A 8 18.44 14.73 28.50
N LEU A 9 18.43 13.39 28.51
CA LEU A 9 18.93 12.61 27.39
C LEU A 9 18.16 13.07 26.16
N ALA A 10 18.88 13.77 25.29
CA ALA A 10 18.48 14.11 23.95
C ALA A 10 18.17 12.80 23.20
N LEU A 11 16.91 12.37 23.27
CA LEU A 11 16.27 11.54 22.24
C LEU A 11 15.95 12.43 21.04
N THR A 12 16.93 13.18 20.54
CA THR A 12 16.91 13.64 19.15
C THR A 12 17.40 12.45 18.33
N GLY A 13 16.55 11.43 18.23
CA GLY A 13 16.62 10.51 17.10
C GLY A 13 16.44 11.37 15.87
N GLY A 14 17.55 11.76 15.26
CA GLY A 14 17.53 12.52 14.02
C GLY A 14 16.81 11.67 12.99
N CYS A 15 15.54 11.98 12.74
CA CYS A 15 14.94 11.68 11.46
C CYS A 15 15.90 12.28 10.44
N LYS A 16 16.60 11.42 9.69
CA LYS A 16 17.26 11.88 8.48
C LYS A 16 16.12 12.44 7.64
N ASP A 17 16.09 13.75 7.45
CA ASP A 17 15.35 14.32 6.35
C ASP A 17 16.03 13.78 5.09
N GLU A 18 15.54 12.65 4.59
CA GLU A 18 15.91 12.18 3.27
C GLU A 18 15.38 13.20 2.29
N GLU A 19 16.28 14.02 1.77
CA GLU A 19 15.98 14.99 0.73
C GLU A 19 15.79 14.23 -0.58
N TYR A 20 14.54 14.19 -1.06
CA TYR A 20 14.20 13.58 -2.35
C TYR A 20 14.32 14.61 -3.45
N ASN A 21 14.99 14.26 -4.55
CA ASN A 21 15.15 15.17 -5.68
C ASN A 21 14.01 15.00 -6.68
N LEU A 22 12.91 15.73 -6.49
CA LEU A 22 11.76 15.70 -7.41
C LEU A 22 11.93 16.64 -8.63
N ASP A 23 13.03 17.40 -8.67
CA ASP A 23 13.32 18.38 -9.73
C ASP A 23 14.14 17.79 -10.89
N VAL A 24 14.32 16.47 -10.91
CA VAL A 24 15.06 15.79 -11.98
C VAL A 24 14.37 15.99 -13.33
N ALA A 25 15.13 16.44 -14.33
CA ALA A 25 14.62 16.73 -15.66
C ALA A 25 14.12 15.49 -16.40
N ASP A 26 14.86 14.38 -16.31
CA ASP A 26 14.43 13.11 -16.91
C ASP A 26 13.16 12.57 -16.23
N TYR A 27 12.14 12.25 -17.02
CA TYR A 27 10.84 11.88 -16.48
C TYR A 27 10.81 10.47 -15.88
N LYS A 28 11.64 9.56 -16.39
CA LYS A 28 11.77 8.21 -15.84
C LYS A 28 12.48 8.28 -14.49
N GLU A 29 13.57 9.02 -14.42
CA GLU A 29 14.33 9.24 -13.18
C GLU A 29 13.48 9.96 -12.13
N PHE A 30 12.69 10.96 -12.53
CA PHE A 30 11.66 11.57 -11.67
C PHE A 30 10.73 10.52 -11.06
N HIS A 31 10.16 9.60 -11.86
CA HIS A 31 9.27 8.56 -11.35
C HIS A 31 9.96 7.59 -10.39
N LEU A 32 11.23 7.26 -10.65
CA LEU A 32 12.01 6.42 -9.76
C LEU A 32 12.26 7.10 -8.40
N GLU A 33 12.57 8.39 -8.42
CA GLU A 33 12.80 9.15 -7.18
C GLU A 33 11.51 9.43 -6.42
N ALA A 34 10.45 9.82 -7.13
CA ALA A 34 9.11 10.00 -6.55
C ALA A 34 8.59 8.68 -5.96
N GLY A 35 8.81 7.56 -6.66
CA GLY A 35 8.41 6.25 -6.16
C GLY A 35 9.23 5.79 -4.96
N ARG A 36 10.54 6.09 -4.90
CA ARG A 36 11.38 5.87 -3.71
C ARG A 36 10.83 6.64 -2.51
N ALA A 37 10.56 7.93 -2.70
CA ALA A 37 9.97 8.79 -1.68
C ALA A 37 8.61 8.28 -1.20
N MET A 38 7.76 7.82 -2.12
CA MET A 38 6.45 7.24 -1.79
C MET A 38 6.58 5.94 -1.00
N CYS A 39 7.51 5.05 -1.37
CA CYS A 39 7.76 3.81 -0.64
C CYS A 39 8.24 4.09 0.79
N ALA A 40 9.18 5.02 0.97
CA ALA A 40 9.65 5.45 2.28
C ALA A 40 8.52 6.09 3.11
N LYS A 41 7.71 6.98 2.50
CA LYS A 41 6.54 7.60 3.15
C LYS A 41 5.51 6.57 3.58
N MET A 42 5.26 5.56 2.76
CA MET A 42 4.38 4.45 3.12
C MET A 42 4.92 3.67 4.32
N GLN A 43 6.21 3.36 4.36
CA GLN A 43 6.80 2.69 5.52
C GLN A 43 6.70 3.53 6.79
N GLU A 44 7.02 4.83 6.71
CA GLU A 44 6.91 5.76 7.83
C GLU A 44 5.48 5.80 8.37
N CYS A 45 4.52 6.06 7.50
CA CYS A 45 3.14 6.31 7.89
C CYS A 45 2.40 5.03 8.29
N TYR A 46 2.68 3.91 7.65
CA TYR A 46 2.08 2.62 8.02
C TYR A 46 2.89 1.83 9.05
N ALA A 47 4.06 2.31 9.50
CA ALA A 47 4.91 1.60 10.47
C ALA A 47 4.15 1.02 11.69
N PRO A 48 3.20 1.75 12.32
CA PRO A 48 2.43 1.21 13.44
C PRO A 48 1.62 -0.04 13.05
N PHE A 49 1.06 -0.07 11.84
CA PHE A 49 0.31 -1.21 11.31
C PHE A 49 1.22 -2.32 10.81
N LEU A 50 2.34 -1.99 10.15
CA LEU A 50 3.27 -2.99 9.64
C LEU A 50 3.87 -3.85 10.77
N ARG A 51 4.13 -3.25 11.93
CA ARG A 51 4.63 -3.96 13.12
C ARG A 51 3.64 -4.98 13.71
N THR A 52 2.35 -4.87 13.41
CA THR A 52 1.34 -5.84 13.89
C THR A 52 1.14 -7.01 12.94
N LEU A 53 1.68 -6.93 11.72
CA LEU A 53 1.64 -8.05 10.77
C LEU A 53 2.51 -9.20 11.27
N ARG A 54 2.20 -10.43 10.83
CA ARG A 54 3.09 -11.57 11.11
C ARG A 54 4.43 -11.41 10.37
N PRO A 55 5.56 -11.93 10.88
CA PRO A 55 6.89 -11.72 10.32
C PRO A 55 7.03 -12.10 8.83
N GLU A 56 6.28 -13.09 8.36
CA GLU A 56 6.24 -13.50 6.94
C GLU A 56 5.66 -12.42 6.02
N PHE A 57 4.73 -11.59 6.51
CA PHE A 57 4.17 -10.48 5.76
C PHE A 57 5.01 -9.21 5.92
N GLN A 58 5.62 -8.99 7.09
CA GLN A 58 6.53 -7.86 7.30
C GLN A 58 7.70 -7.87 6.29
N ARG A 59 8.28 -9.05 6.02
CA ARG A 59 9.36 -9.23 5.02
C ARG A 59 8.94 -9.02 3.57
N ARG A 60 7.64 -8.88 3.30
CA ARG A 60 7.11 -8.66 1.95
C ARG A 60 6.70 -7.21 1.72
N VAL A 61 6.62 -6.42 2.78
CA VAL A 61 6.19 -5.02 2.74
C VAL A 61 7.39 -4.18 3.19
N ASP A 62 8.45 -4.24 2.38
CA ASP A 62 9.64 -3.44 2.51
C ASP A 62 9.86 -2.55 1.27
N GLU A 63 10.86 -1.68 1.35
CA GLU A 63 11.12 -0.65 0.34
C GLU A 63 11.61 -1.30 -0.94
N GLU A 64 12.41 -2.36 -0.83
CA GLU A 64 12.92 -3.12 -1.97
C GLU A 64 11.77 -3.73 -2.78
N SER A 65 10.83 -4.40 -2.10
CA SER A 65 9.64 -4.99 -2.73
C SER A 65 8.74 -3.92 -3.35
N CYS A 66 8.57 -2.78 -2.66
CA CYS A 66 7.84 -1.62 -3.17
C CYS A 66 8.48 -1.06 -4.46
N MET A 67 9.78 -0.83 -4.45
CA MET A 67 10.53 -0.32 -5.59
C MET A 67 10.57 -1.32 -6.76
N LYS A 68 10.67 -2.61 -6.47
CA LYS A 68 10.58 -3.67 -7.48
C LYS A 68 9.24 -3.63 -8.19
N SER A 69 8.15 -3.56 -7.43
CA SER A 69 6.79 -3.46 -7.99
C SER A 69 6.62 -2.18 -8.82
N MET A 70 7.15 -1.06 -8.36
CA MET A 70 7.08 0.21 -9.08
C MET A 70 7.83 0.18 -10.42
N ARG A 71 8.99 -0.48 -10.48
CA ARG A 71 9.83 -0.59 -11.68
C ARG A 71 9.29 -1.54 -12.74
N GLN A 72 8.54 -2.58 -12.35
CA GLN A 72 8.16 -3.71 -13.21
C GLN A 72 7.52 -3.28 -14.55
N ASP A 73 6.70 -2.22 -14.53
CA ASP A 73 6.02 -1.74 -15.73
C ASP A 73 6.26 -0.25 -16.00
N LEU A 74 7.25 0.35 -15.33
CA LEU A 74 7.43 1.80 -15.37
C LEU A 74 7.58 2.31 -16.80
N ASP A 75 8.49 1.72 -17.57
CA ASP A 75 8.77 2.13 -18.96
C ASP A 75 7.52 2.05 -19.84
N ARG A 76 6.74 0.98 -19.69
CA ARG A 76 5.49 0.78 -20.44
C ARG A 76 4.42 1.80 -20.04
N LYS A 77 4.33 2.13 -18.75
CA LYS A 77 3.35 3.10 -18.23
C LYS A 77 3.70 4.53 -18.64
N ILE A 78 4.96 4.94 -18.53
CA ILE A 78 5.37 6.30 -18.87
C ILE A 78 5.43 6.55 -20.38
N ALA A 79 5.55 5.50 -21.21
CA ALA A 79 5.57 5.63 -22.67
C ALA A 79 4.28 6.26 -23.24
N VAL A 80 3.15 6.13 -22.54
CA VAL A 80 1.88 6.73 -22.96
C VAL A 80 1.61 8.10 -22.32
N HIS A 81 2.49 8.59 -21.43
CA HIS A 81 2.28 9.86 -20.75
C HIS A 81 2.62 11.06 -21.64
N THR A 82 1.63 11.91 -21.87
CA THR A 82 1.78 13.20 -22.57
C THR A 82 2.49 14.23 -21.68
N PRO A 83 3.09 15.31 -22.23
CA PRO A 83 3.73 16.35 -21.43
C PRO A 83 2.83 16.96 -20.34
N GLU A 84 1.51 17.07 -20.60
CA GLU A 84 0.53 17.51 -19.60
C GLU A 84 0.46 16.54 -18.42
N ILE A 85 0.40 15.23 -18.69
CA ILE A 85 0.41 14.18 -17.66
C ILE A 85 1.73 14.21 -16.88
N GLN A 86 2.86 14.45 -17.56
CA GLN A 86 4.16 14.55 -16.90
C GLN A 86 4.20 15.69 -15.90
N GLN A 87 3.72 16.88 -16.29
CA GLN A 87 3.64 18.03 -15.40
C GLN A 87 2.71 17.79 -14.21
N LEU A 88 1.52 17.23 -14.47
CA LEU A 88 0.56 16.88 -13.41
C LEU A 88 1.14 15.85 -12.44
N SER A 89 1.95 14.90 -12.93
CA SER A 89 2.64 13.92 -12.08
C SER A 89 3.57 14.62 -11.09
N ARG A 90 4.43 15.53 -11.58
CA ARG A 90 5.37 16.27 -10.73
C ARG A 90 4.66 17.03 -9.62
N VAL A 91 3.60 17.78 -9.96
CA VAL A 91 2.82 18.53 -8.97
C VAL A 91 2.14 17.58 -7.97
N CYS A 92 1.48 16.53 -8.46
CA CYS A 92 0.78 15.56 -7.61
C CYS A 92 1.72 14.89 -6.59
N TYR A 93 2.86 14.34 -7.04
CA TYR A 93 3.78 13.64 -6.14
C TYR A 93 4.41 14.60 -5.13
N SER A 94 4.80 15.81 -5.54
CA SER A 94 5.32 16.82 -4.62
C SER A 94 4.31 17.20 -3.54
N GLU A 95 3.05 17.48 -3.92
CA GLU A 95 2.00 17.83 -2.96
C GLU A 95 1.64 16.66 -2.04
N LEU A 96 1.68 15.42 -2.55
CA LEU A 96 1.36 14.22 -1.79
C LEU A 96 2.45 13.88 -0.76
N LEU A 97 3.72 14.01 -1.12
CA LEU A 97 4.86 13.71 -0.25
C LEU A 97 5.04 14.72 0.89
N GLN A 98 4.61 15.97 0.67
CA GLN A 98 4.59 17.01 1.70
C GLN A 98 3.51 16.80 2.78
N ARG A 99 2.57 15.88 2.57
CA ARG A 99 1.51 15.59 3.56
C ARG A 99 2.08 14.89 4.79
N ASN A 100 1.45 15.14 5.93
CA ASN A 100 1.73 14.35 7.13
C ASN A 100 1.08 12.96 7.03
N CYS A 101 1.48 12.04 7.90
CA CYS A 101 0.99 10.66 7.81
C CYS A 101 -0.52 10.50 8.02
N LYS A 102 -1.17 11.36 8.82
CA LYS A 102 -2.63 11.32 8.98
C LYS A 102 -3.33 11.66 7.67
N GLU A 103 -2.87 12.70 6.99
CA GLU A 103 -3.40 13.13 5.68
C GLU A 103 -3.11 12.09 4.59
N PHE A 104 -1.90 11.53 4.60
CA PHE A 104 -1.45 10.54 3.64
C PHE A 104 -2.24 9.22 3.73
N ILE A 105 -2.43 8.67 4.94
CA ILE A 105 -3.10 7.38 5.16
C ILE A 105 -4.60 7.46 4.87
N VAL A 106 -5.24 8.52 5.36
CA VAL A 106 -6.71 8.60 5.35
C VAL A 106 -7.22 8.84 3.93
N GLY A 107 -6.38 9.29 2.99
CA GLY A 107 -6.74 9.47 1.59
C GLY A 107 -7.88 10.47 1.36
N THR A 108 -8.31 11.17 2.40
CA THR A 108 -9.42 12.14 2.38
C THR A 108 -8.97 13.52 1.92
N VAL A 109 -7.66 13.75 1.79
CA VAL A 109 -7.17 15.00 1.25
C VAL A 109 -7.24 14.94 -0.27
N PHE A 110 -8.24 15.61 -0.79
CA PHE A 110 -8.38 15.87 -2.20
C PHE A 110 -7.20 16.71 -2.69
N ILE A 111 -6.32 16.12 -3.50
CA ILE A 111 -5.24 16.81 -4.19
C ILE A 111 -5.69 17.03 -5.64
N PRO A 112 -6.05 18.27 -6.03
CA PRO A 112 -6.60 18.54 -7.37
C PRO A 112 -5.69 18.05 -8.50
N ALA A 113 -4.37 18.23 -8.35
CA ALA A 113 -3.39 17.76 -9.32
C ALA A 113 -3.41 16.22 -9.48
N CYS A 114 -3.59 15.47 -8.38
CA CYS A 114 -3.64 14.01 -8.42
C CYS A 114 -4.95 13.50 -9.04
N GLN A 115 -6.08 14.18 -8.80
CA GLN A 115 -7.33 13.83 -9.50
C GLN A 115 -7.20 14.11 -11.00
N ALA A 116 -6.76 15.31 -11.38
CA ALA A 116 -6.56 15.66 -12.79
C ALA A 116 -5.59 14.70 -13.48
N LEU A 117 -4.50 14.32 -12.79
CA LEU A 117 -3.57 13.30 -13.26
C LEU A 117 -4.28 11.97 -13.51
N MET A 118 -5.09 11.50 -12.56
CA MET A 118 -5.81 10.23 -12.67
C MET A 118 -6.78 10.24 -13.85
N GLU A 119 -7.56 11.31 -14.01
CA GLU A 119 -8.52 11.48 -15.10
C GLU A 119 -7.82 11.49 -16.47
N LYS A 120 -6.77 12.30 -16.62
CA LYS A 120 -6.00 12.41 -17.86
C LYS A 120 -5.29 11.11 -18.21
N THR A 121 -4.66 10.49 -17.23
CA THR A 121 -3.96 9.20 -17.42
C THR A 121 -4.96 8.12 -17.82
N SER A 122 -6.11 8.01 -17.14
CA SER A 122 -7.16 7.05 -17.49
C SER A 122 -7.65 7.26 -18.93
N ALA A 123 -7.96 8.49 -19.32
CA ALA A 123 -8.39 8.82 -20.68
C ALA A 123 -7.31 8.49 -21.72
N GLU A 124 -6.04 8.69 -21.40
CA GLU A 124 -4.93 8.36 -22.30
C GLU A 124 -4.76 6.84 -22.44
N PHE A 125 -4.78 6.08 -21.35
CA PHE A 125 -4.68 4.62 -21.36
C PHE A 125 -5.84 3.94 -22.11
N GLN A 126 -7.04 4.53 -22.09
CA GLN A 126 -8.19 4.01 -22.85
C GLN A 126 -7.95 3.97 -24.36
N LYS A 127 -7.03 4.79 -24.88
CA LYS A 127 -6.60 4.77 -26.28
C LYS A 127 -5.71 3.57 -26.62
N TYR A 128 -5.16 2.87 -25.61
CA TYR A 128 -4.22 1.76 -25.74
C TYR A 128 -4.76 0.46 -25.09
N PRO A 129 -5.87 -0.11 -25.59
CA PRO A 129 -6.52 -1.27 -24.96
C PRO A 129 -5.66 -2.54 -24.94
N ALA A 130 -4.75 -2.71 -25.90
CA ALA A 130 -3.81 -3.83 -25.91
C ALA A 130 -2.81 -3.74 -24.75
N LEU A 131 -2.19 -2.57 -24.57
CA LEU A 131 -1.29 -2.30 -23.45
C LEU A 131 -2.01 -2.47 -22.11
N LEU A 132 -3.24 -1.98 -21.98
CA LEU A 132 -4.02 -2.14 -20.76
C LEU A 132 -4.28 -3.62 -20.42
N ARG A 133 -4.55 -4.46 -21.42
CA ARG A 133 -4.70 -5.91 -21.21
C ARG A 133 -3.41 -6.58 -20.76
N GLU A 134 -2.28 -6.20 -21.37
CA GLU A 134 -0.96 -6.72 -21.00
C GLU A 134 -0.60 -6.36 -19.56
N LEU A 135 -0.72 -5.07 -19.20
CA LEU A 135 -0.45 -4.59 -17.84
C LEU A 135 -1.35 -5.28 -16.80
N ASN A 136 -2.60 -5.58 -17.14
CA ASN A 136 -3.52 -6.29 -16.23
C ASN A 136 -3.21 -7.78 -16.13
N ARG A 137 -2.73 -8.41 -17.20
CA ARG A 137 -2.32 -9.82 -17.18
C ARG A 137 -1.09 -10.02 -16.30
N ASP A 138 -0.08 -9.18 -16.47
CA ASP A 138 1.16 -9.26 -15.71
C ASP A 138 0.91 -9.06 -14.20
N ARG A 139 -0.15 -8.32 -13.83
CA ARG A 139 -0.58 -8.14 -12.43
C ARG A 139 -1.34 -9.35 -11.87
N ALA A 140 -1.97 -10.17 -12.71
CA ALA A 140 -2.71 -11.36 -12.27
C ALA A 140 -1.77 -12.55 -11.97
N GLU A 141 -0.57 -12.55 -12.55
CA GLU A 141 0.43 -13.62 -12.38
C GLU A 141 1.27 -13.49 -11.10
N ASP A 142 1.09 -12.42 -10.32
CA ASP A 142 1.71 -12.21 -9.01
C ASP A 142 0.66 -12.32 -7.89
N PRO A 143 0.02 -13.50 -7.68
CA PRO A 143 -0.99 -13.65 -6.65
C PRO A 143 -0.32 -13.46 -5.29
N LEU A 144 -0.71 -12.40 -4.58
CA LEU A 144 -0.64 -12.38 -3.13
C LEU A 144 -1.12 -13.75 -2.63
N PRO A 145 -0.38 -14.47 -1.77
CA PRO A 145 -0.85 -15.75 -1.27
C PRO A 145 -2.22 -15.52 -0.65
N SER A 146 -3.23 -16.15 -1.26
CA SER A 146 -4.58 -16.25 -0.71
C SER A 146 -4.42 -16.75 0.72
N ASN A 147 -4.85 -15.94 1.68
CA ASN A 147 -4.94 -16.35 3.08
C ASN A 147 -5.56 -17.75 3.16
N PRO A 148 -4.93 -18.73 3.83
CA PRO A 148 -5.68 -19.82 4.41
C PRO A 148 -6.37 -19.25 5.65
N SER A 149 -7.38 -18.40 5.46
CA SER A 149 -8.43 -18.25 6.46
C SER A 149 -9.26 -19.52 6.42
N GLY A 150 -8.69 -20.60 6.96
CA GLY A 150 -9.47 -21.51 7.77
C GLY A 150 -9.97 -20.67 8.95
N ALA A 151 -11.08 -19.98 8.74
CA ALA A 151 -11.95 -19.63 9.84
C ALA A 151 -12.28 -20.96 10.49
N ALA A 152 -11.70 -21.22 11.66
CA ALA A 152 -12.24 -22.21 12.55
C ALA A 152 -13.71 -21.83 12.74
N ASP A 153 -14.61 -22.67 12.25
CA ASP A 153 -16.03 -22.59 12.56
C ASP A 153 -16.15 -22.43 14.09
N PRO A 154 -16.89 -21.43 14.59
CA PRO A 154 -17.15 -21.36 16.01
C PRO A 154 -17.88 -22.65 16.40
N ALA A 155 -17.26 -23.39 17.31
CA ALA A 155 -17.80 -24.61 17.89
C ALA A 155 -19.26 -24.39 18.29
N ASP A 156 -20.13 -25.16 17.64
CA ASP A 156 -21.55 -25.30 17.95
C ASP A 156 -21.70 -25.79 19.40
N PRO A 157 -22.20 -24.95 20.34
CA PRO A 157 -22.41 -25.38 21.69
C PRO A 157 -23.81 -26.00 21.81
N GLY A 158 -23.87 -27.31 21.63
CA GLY A 158 -24.79 -28.15 22.39
C GLY A 158 -25.99 -28.72 21.64
N ASP A 159 -25.79 -29.89 21.05
CA ASP A 159 -26.85 -30.91 21.01
C ASP A 159 -26.62 -31.90 22.18
N PRO A 160 -27.47 -31.89 23.22
CA PRO A 160 -27.43 -32.93 24.24
C PRO A 160 -27.90 -34.25 23.66
N MET A 161 -27.00 -35.23 23.75
CA MET A 161 -27.23 -36.67 23.58
C MET A 161 -28.56 -37.11 24.21
N ILE A 162 -29.54 -37.49 23.38
CA ILE A 162 -30.64 -38.36 23.81
C ILE A 162 -30.35 -39.76 23.26
N SER A 163 -29.78 -40.58 24.13
CA SER A 163 -29.77 -42.03 24.02
C SER A 163 -31.20 -42.56 23.96
N GLY A 164 -31.48 -43.46 23.02
CA GLY A 164 -32.70 -44.29 23.04
C GLY A 164 -32.79 -45.16 24.30
N PRO A 165 -33.93 -45.84 24.50
CA PRO A 165 -34.04 -47.16 23.87
C PRO A 165 -35.43 -47.45 23.28
N GLY A 166 -35.49 -48.51 22.47
CA GLY A 166 -36.67 -48.92 21.74
C GLY A 166 -37.74 -49.63 22.56
N ASP A 167 -38.91 -49.75 21.94
CA ASP A 167 -39.94 -50.80 22.02
C ASP A 167 -41.11 -50.23 21.19
N GLY A 168 -41.68 -50.89 20.19
CA GLY A 168 -42.29 -52.21 20.27
C GLY A 168 -43.78 -52.04 19.92
N LYS A 169 -44.18 -52.53 18.73
CA LYS A 169 -45.52 -53.06 18.36
C LYS A 169 -46.81 -52.27 18.70
N ARG A 170 -47.54 -51.94 17.62
CA ARG A 170 -48.88 -52.45 17.22
C ARG A 170 -50.14 -52.17 18.09
N SER A 171 -51.20 -51.80 17.37
CA SER A 171 -52.66 -51.73 17.71
C SER A 171 -53.10 -50.33 18.15
N LEU A 172 -54.15 -49.70 17.62
CA LEU A 172 -55.33 -50.11 16.84
C LEU A 172 -55.51 -49.20 15.60
#